data_AF-A0A4R2T3U2-F1
#
_entry.id   AF-A0A4R2T3U2-F1
#
_cell.length_a   1.000
_cell.length_b   1.000
_cell.length_c   1.000
_cell.angle_alpha   90.00
_cell.angle_beta   90.00
_cell.angle_gamma   90.00
#
_symmetry.space_group_name_H-M   'P 1'
#
loop_
_entity.id
_entity.type
_entity.pdbx_description
1 polymer ?
#
loop_
_entity_poly.entity_id
_entity_poly.type
_entity_poly.pdbx_seq_one_letter_code
_entity_poly.pdbx_strand_id
1 'polypeptide(L)' 'MVERYRSFGAWEPNPVLTVEGLNRLQDIMTEARELDKRVPHSTIVNTEFAKKAIE' A
#
# COMPACT_ATOMS: atom_id res chain seq x y z
N MET A 1 12.33 16.60 5.30
CA MET A 1 12.21 15.28 4.62
C MET A 1 10.96 14.51 5.02
N VAL A 2 10.55 14.55 6.30
CA VAL A 2 9.34 13.85 6.80
C VAL A 2 8.02 14.40 6.22
N GLU A 3 7.89 15.72 6.02
CA GLU A 3 6.68 16.34 5.43
C GLU A 3 6.23 15.70 4.11
N ARG A 4 7.17 15.39 3.21
CA ARG A 4 6.84 14.92 1.86
C ARG A 4 6.18 13.53 1.89
N TYR A 5 6.71 12.63 2.73
CA TYR A 5 6.14 11.29 2.95
C TYR A 5 4.78 11.33 3.65
N ARG A 6 4.60 12.30 4.57
CA ARG A 6 3.31 12.53 5.24
C ARG A 6 2.24 13.06 4.27
N SER A 7 2.59 13.99 3.38
CA SER A 7 1.65 14.58 2.41
C SER A 7 1.16 13.62 1.33
N PHE A 8 1.92 12.57 1.01
CA PHE A 8 1.48 11.56 0.03
C PHE A 8 0.62 10.45 0.62
N GLY A 9 0.41 10.44 1.95
CA GLY A 9 -0.26 9.33 2.64
C GLY A 9 0.58 8.05 2.67
N ALA A 10 1.89 8.14 2.42
CA ALA A 10 2.81 7.01 2.54
C ALA A 10 3.02 6.60 4.02
N TRP A 11 2.64 7.47 4.95
CA TRP A 11 2.61 7.19 6.39
C TRP A 11 1.15 7.15 6.85
N GLU A 12 0.51 5.99 6.69
CA GLU A 12 -0.79 5.72 7.28
C GLU A 12 -0.57 5.09 8.67
N PRO A 13 -1.15 5.64 9.76
CA PRO A 13 -0.99 5.07 11.10
C PRO A 13 -1.65 3.68 11.23
N ASN A 14 -2.49 3.30 10.27
CA ASN A 14 -3.07 1.98 10.16
C ASN A 14 -2.17 1.07 9.30
N PRO A 15 -1.57 0.01 9.88
CA PRO A 15 -0.73 -0.93 9.13
C PRO A 15 -1.52 -1.84 8.17
N VAL A 16 -2.85 -1.75 8.13
CA VAL A 16 -3.69 -2.55 7.24
C VAL A 16 -3.63 -1.99 5.82
N LEU A 17 -2.92 -2.70 4.94
CA LEU A 17 -2.90 -2.38 3.51
C LEU A 17 -4.27 -2.65 2.88
N THR A 18 -4.98 -1.57 2.54
CA THR A 18 -6.31 -1.63 1.90
C THR A 18 -6.21 -1.92 0.40
N VAL A 19 -7.33 -2.29 -0.21
CA VAL A 19 -7.44 -2.50 -1.68
C VAL A 19 -7.07 -1.20 -2.42
N GLU A 20 -7.59 -0.07 -1.95
CA GLU A 20 -7.32 1.26 -2.52
C GLU A 20 -5.84 1.63 -2.38
N GLY A 21 -5.24 1.38 -1.21
CA GLY A 21 -3.82 1.62 -0.97
C GLY A 21 -2.93 0.80 -1.89
N LEU A 22 -3.23 -0.49 -2.08
CA LEU A 22 -2.51 -1.33 -3.02
C LEU A 22 -2.72 -0.88 -4.48
N ASN A 23 -3.93 -0.49 -4.87
CA ASN A 23 -4.20 0.00 -6.23
C ASN A 23 -3.36 1.24 -6.54
N ARG A 24 -3.30 2.19 -5.60
CA ARG A 24 -2.48 3.40 -5.73
C ARG A 24 -0.98 3.11 -5.78
N LEU A 25 -0.51 2.14 -4.98
CA LEU A 25 0.88 1.69 -5.06
C LEU A 25 1.19 1.11 -6.45
N GLN A 26 0.30 0.27 -6.99
CA GLN A 26 0.47 -0.31 -8.33
C GLN A 26 0.41 0.75 -9.43
N ASP A 27 -0.40 1.80 -9.29
CA ASP A 27 -0.41 2.96 -10.20
C ASP A 27 0.99 3.59 -10.26
N ILE A 28 1.56 3.93 -9.09
CA ILE A 28 2.89 4.55 -8.98
C ILE A 28 3.98 3.65 -9.59
N MET A 29 3.96 2.35 -9.28
CA MET A 29 4.95 1.40 -9.81
C MET A 29 4.81 1.23 -11.33
N THR A 30 3.58 1.27 -11.87
CA THR A 30 3.33 1.22 -13.31
C THR A 30 3.84 2.48 -14.01
N GLU A 31 3.58 3.66 -13.43
CA GLU A 31 4.07 4.94 -13.94
C GLU A 31 5.61 5.01 -13.94
N ALA A 32 6.24 4.46 -12.89
CA ALA A 32 7.69 4.31 -12.80
C ALA A 32 8.26 3.26 -13.77
N ARG A 33 7.41 2.51 -14.49
CA ARG A 33 7.78 1.37 -15.35
C ARG A 33 8.47 0.22 -14.59
N GLU A 34 8.20 0.12 -13.29
CA GLU A 34 8.72 -0.90 -12.36
C GLU A 34 7.73 -2.07 -12.17
N LEU A 35 6.50 -1.95 -12.67
CA LEU A 35 5.48 -3.00 -12.59
C LEU A 35 4.99 -3.40 -13.99
N ASP A 36 5.27 -4.64 -14.38
CA ASP A 36 4.84 -5.19 -15.67
C ASP A 36 3.33 -5.48 -15.72
N LYS A 37 2.75 -5.95 -14.61
CA LYS A 37 1.34 -6.35 -14.52
C LYS A 37 0.77 -6.09 -13.13
N ARG A 38 -0.52 -5.70 -13.09
CA ARG A 38 -1.26 -5.57 -11.84
C ARG A 38 -1.66 -6.93 -11.28
N VAL A 39 -1.71 -6.99 -9.95
CA VAL A 39 -2.05 -8.19 -9.18
C VAL A 39 -3.25 -7.87 -8.27
N PRO A 40 -4.25 -8.78 -8.15
CA PRO A 40 -5.36 -8.60 -7.23
C PRO A 40 -4.90 -8.55 -5.77
N HIS A 41 -5.52 -7.69 -4.97
CA HIS A 41 -5.21 -7.52 -3.55
C HIS A 41 -5.30 -8.84 -2.77
N SER A 42 -6.36 -9.61 -2.98
CA SER A 42 -6.59 -10.89 -2.30
C SER A 42 -5.57 -11.98 -2.64
N THR A 43 -4.78 -11.83 -3.71
CA THR A 43 -3.76 -12.80 -4.12
C THR A 43 -2.45 -12.62 -3.36
N ILE A 44 -2.13 -11.39 -2.94
CA ILE A 44 -0.81 -11.05 -2.39
C ILE A 44 -0.84 -10.38 -1.03
N VAL A 45 -2.01 -9.94 -0.55
CA VAL A 45 -2.14 -9.25 0.73
C VAL A 45 -2.79 -10.15 1.77
N ASN A 46 -2.08 -10.38 2.87
CA ASN A 46 -2.65 -10.91 4.11
C ASN A 46 -2.64 -9.81 5.19
N THR A 47 -3.82 -9.44 5.69
CA THR A 47 -3.99 -8.39 6.71
C THR A 47 -4.09 -8.92 8.15
N GLU A 48 -4.00 -10.24 8.37
CA GLU A 48 -4.17 -10.86 9.69
C GLU A 48 -3.15 -10.33 10.71
N PHE A 49 -1.87 -10.22 10.31
CA PHE A 49 -0.82 -9.73 11.19
C PHE A 49 -1.00 -8.23 11.52
N ALA A 50 -1.37 -7.44 10.51
CA ALA A 50 -1.63 -6.02 10.69
C ALA A 50 -2.80 -5.78 11.67
N LYS A 51 -3.87 -6.57 11.56
CA LYS A 51 -5.01 -6.49 12.49
C LYS A 51 -4.62 -6.87 13.92
N LYS A 52 -3.84 -7.97 14.09
CA LYS A 52 -3.34 -8.40 15.40
C LYS A 52 -2.42 -7.38 16.09
N ALA A 53 -1.72 -6.55 15.31
CA ALA A 53 -0.82 -5.54 15.87
C ALA A 53 -1.54 -4.27 16.34
N ILE A 54 -2.82 -4.11 15.99
CA ILE A 54 -3.66 -2.98 16.40
C ILE A 54 -4.50 -3.33 17.65
N GLU A 55 -4.75 -4.62 17.90
CA GLU A 55 -5.30 -5.13 19.18
C GLU A 55 -4.32 -4.94 20.34
#